data_AF-A0A9D9WFJ3-F1
#
_entry.id   AF-A0A9D9WFJ3-F1
#
_cell.length_a   1.000
_cell.length_b   1.000
_cell.length_c   1.000
_cell.angle_alpha   90.00
_cell.angle_beta   90.00
_cell.angle_gamma   90.00
#
_symmetry.space_group_name_H-M   'P 1'
#
loop_
_entity.id
_entity.type
_entity.pdbx_description
1 polymer ?
#
loop_
_entity_poly.entity_id
_entity_poly.type
_entity_poly.pdbx_seq_one_letter_code
_entity_poly.pdbx_strand_id
1 'polypeptide(L)'
;MKLKRIVVAIGTMGTVGVSPVWAADYDHTVDLASQMIVAGDVVNTSDLIGITARGAGTQPLALGTGAITVTVTATDTANARVMGLDLGDGKVHDLGQGSEVNVKDVNADRIVRGIVVSGRSRLGAEGLKVNVDMPNSRGTGMAIESNSRVDDLGSHSQINVTGRIAIGLELGTSGQFKAQKLDMKLAGQAQSIGARVGSSGILNLGSGSSIVAQGTQGSSNGLLVMGNGANITADALNLEISGVGVDINSGYATIDLGQNSSISTTGMGIFMSGSANSSTLNASGLTIRTTGDAAYGLNMNNGAKRVDLGTNSKITTTGQGATGVIVFNGDLTAQGLEVAVSGEQAVGMELFAGKHDLSQSRIITTDGGGLAAQSSNRKKVEVTFKQGLIDAGGRYGVHARLANSTVNLDQALVKVSRQGSDNYGLWALSGGTLNMKDSEIEATNGASGMLAGTGSVINLSGKNQVKSDQIALWSRGAEAKIEAQGALIIAGDVVAENQGKVSMTVADAYFKGGLLQKDEGTVHLKGERTIWDMTKSSTLTDLDLNQSQVNFPAVTQAKQYATLEVATLAGAGLFNMHTGIV
;
A
#
# COMPACT_ATOMS: atom_id res chain seq x y z
N MET A 1 26.76 47.44 13.89
CA MET A 1 26.74 46.58 15.10
C MET A 1 26.00 47.29 16.23
N LYS A 2 24.80 46.82 16.59
CA LYS A 2 24.10 47.19 17.83
C LYS A 2 24.25 46.01 18.79
N LEU A 3 24.72 46.24 20.01
CA LEU A 3 24.98 45.18 20.99
C LEU A 3 23.76 45.03 21.92
N LYS A 4 23.27 43.81 22.11
CA LYS A 4 22.25 43.47 23.12
C LYS A 4 22.87 42.60 24.22
N ARG A 5 22.55 42.92 25.47
CA ARG A 5 23.13 42.30 26.66
C ARG A 5 22.42 40.98 26.98
N ILE A 6 23.14 39.86 26.99
CA ILE A 6 22.66 38.58 27.54
C ILE A 6 23.55 38.22 28.73
N VAL A 7 22.93 37.79 29.84
CA VAL A 7 23.63 37.35 31.05
C VAL A 7 23.52 35.83 31.11
N VAL A 8 24.63 35.13 30.89
CA VAL A 8 24.72 33.67 31.11
C VAL A 8 25.52 33.43 32.40
N ALA A 9 24.92 32.73 33.36
CA ALA A 9 25.59 32.30 34.58
C ALA A 9 25.97 30.81 34.44
N ILE A 10 27.27 30.51 34.51
CA ILE A 10 27.76 29.13 34.58
C ILE A 10 28.39 28.94 35.96
N GLY A 11 27.84 28.01 36.75
CA GLY A 11 28.31 27.73 38.10
C GLY A 11 29.26 26.54 38.14
N THR A 12 30.50 26.77 38.58
CA THR A 12 31.25 25.86 39.48
C THR A 12 32.33 26.68 40.19
N MET A 13 32.59 26.35 41.46
CA MET A 13 33.34 27.17 42.42
C MET A 13 34.78 27.45 41.99
N GLY A 14 35.10 28.73 41.79
CA GLY A 14 36.45 29.24 41.58
C GLY A 14 36.49 30.33 40.51
N THR A 15 36.45 31.60 40.93
CA THR A 15 36.52 32.82 40.08
C THR A 15 35.41 32.97 39.02
N VAL A 16 34.38 33.76 39.34
CA VAL A 16 33.36 34.21 38.38
C VAL A 16 33.93 35.34 37.52
N GLY A 17 34.55 34.96 36.40
CA GLY A 17 34.79 35.88 35.29
C GLY A 17 33.55 35.95 34.39
N VAL A 18 32.61 36.85 34.69
CA VAL A 18 31.51 37.17 33.76
C VAL A 18 32.06 38.08 32.66
N SER A 19 32.53 37.49 31.56
CA SER A 19 32.62 38.20 30.30
C SER A 19 31.22 38.21 29.67
N PRO A 20 30.55 39.37 29.53
CA PRO A 20 29.28 39.42 28.83
C PRO A 20 29.50 38.99 27.38
N VAL A 21 28.84 37.89 26.99
CA VAL A 21 28.71 37.53 25.57
C VAL A 21 27.57 38.39 25.04
N TRP A 22 27.91 39.32 24.16
CA TRP A 22 26.94 40.25 23.57
C TRP A 22 26.36 39.63 22.32
N ALA A 23 25.03 39.56 22.25
CA ALA A 23 24.36 39.27 21.00
C ALA A 23 24.55 40.44 20.03
N ALA A 24 24.87 40.13 18.78
CA ALA A 24 25.10 41.07 17.71
C ALA A 24 24.02 40.95 16.61
N ASP A 25 23.65 42.10 16.06
CA ASP A 25 22.84 42.19 14.84
C ASP A 25 23.77 42.40 13.63
N TYR A 26 23.67 41.51 12.63
CA TYR A 26 24.41 41.53 11.38
C TYR A 26 23.48 41.85 10.19
N ASP A 27 23.94 42.71 9.29
CA ASP A 27 23.22 43.13 8.08
C ASP A 27 23.86 42.63 6.77
N HIS A 28 24.88 41.79 6.90
CA HIS A 28 25.68 41.22 5.81
C HIS A 28 25.94 39.73 6.09
N THR A 29 26.48 39.04 5.09
CA THR A 29 26.93 37.64 5.19
C THR A 29 27.95 37.49 6.30
N VAL A 30 27.74 36.54 7.21
CA VAL A 30 28.74 36.20 8.24
C VAL A 30 29.58 35.01 7.79
N ASP A 31 30.89 35.23 7.65
CA ASP A 31 31.86 34.18 7.36
C ASP A 31 32.52 33.67 8.66
N LEU A 32 32.29 32.39 8.99
CA LEU A 32 32.82 31.73 10.18
C LEU A 32 34.35 31.57 10.18
N ALA A 33 35.05 31.87 9.08
CA ALA A 33 36.51 31.99 9.08
C ALA A 33 37.00 33.27 9.74
N SER A 34 36.17 34.31 9.75
CA SER A 34 36.54 35.65 10.24
C SER A 34 35.75 36.07 11.48
N GLN A 35 34.61 35.46 11.72
CA GLN A 35 33.66 35.89 12.74
C GLN A 35 33.04 34.72 13.50
N MET A 36 33.02 34.83 14.83
CA MET A 36 32.31 33.90 15.69
C MET A 36 30.86 34.35 15.85
N ILE A 37 29.94 33.39 15.75
CA ILE A 37 28.52 33.56 16.07
C ILE A 37 28.24 32.95 17.44
N VAL A 38 27.45 33.66 18.26
CA VAL A 38 27.06 33.26 19.61
C VAL A 38 25.54 33.25 19.77
N ALA A 39 25.07 32.66 20.87
CA ALA A 39 23.64 32.60 21.18
C ALA A 39 23.02 34.00 21.28
N GLY A 40 21.86 34.18 20.65
CA GLY A 40 21.11 35.43 20.60
C GLY A 40 21.46 36.33 19.40
N ASP A 41 22.49 36.00 18.63
CA ASP A 41 22.82 36.74 17.41
C ASP A 41 21.70 36.68 16.38
N VAL A 42 21.54 37.79 15.66
CA VAL A 42 20.57 37.93 14.57
C VAL A 42 21.31 38.34 13.30
N VAL A 43 21.20 37.54 12.26
CA VAL A 43 21.66 37.90 10.91
C VAL A 43 20.44 38.26 10.08
N ASN A 44 20.37 39.48 9.57
CA ASN A 44 19.30 39.96 8.71
C ASN A 44 19.91 40.69 7.51
N THR A 45 20.16 39.95 6.44
CA THR A 45 20.95 40.42 5.29
C THR A 45 20.16 40.41 3.99
N SER A 46 20.53 41.31 3.08
CA SER A 46 20.10 41.30 1.67
C SER A 46 21.08 40.58 0.74
N ASP A 47 22.21 40.12 1.28
CA ASP A 47 23.18 39.31 0.54
C ASP A 47 22.57 37.97 0.11
N LEU A 48 23.30 37.25 -0.75
CA LEU A 48 22.88 35.93 -1.21
C LEU A 48 23.01 34.85 -0.12
N ILE A 49 23.84 35.06 0.90
CA ILE A 49 24.12 34.08 1.95
C ILE A 49 23.98 34.73 3.33
N GLY A 50 23.31 34.07 4.26
CA GLY A 50 23.23 34.51 5.65
C GLY A 50 24.53 34.23 6.42
N ILE A 51 24.83 32.95 6.61
CA ILE A 51 26.07 32.49 7.25
C ILE A 51 26.75 31.48 6.33
N THR A 52 28.07 31.64 6.15
CA THR A 52 28.91 30.71 5.41
C THR A 52 30.00 30.10 6.28
N ALA A 53 30.21 28.80 6.12
CA ALA A 53 31.32 28.05 6.68
C ALA A 53 32.07 27.34 5.55
N ARG A 54 32.48 28.10 4.52
CA ARG A 54 33.31 27.60 3.41
C ARG A 54 34.70 28.24 3.46
N GLY A 55 35.72 27.45 3.79
CA GLY A 55 37.10 27.92 3.71
C GLY A 55 38.06 27.18 4.65
N ALA A 56 39.36 27.36 4.41
CA ALA A 56 40.38 26.92 5.38
C ALA A 56 40.33 27.82 6.62
N GLY A 57 40.22 27.23 7.81
CA GLY A 57 40.25 27.98 9.08
C GLY A 57 38.90 28.42 9.63
N THR A 58 37.77 28.10 8.97
CA THR A 58 36.41 28.29 9.50
C THR A 58 36.27 27.70 10.90
N GLN A 59 35.52 28.31 11.81
CA GLN A 59 35.19 27.67 13.09
C GLN A 59 33.83 26.96 13.00
N PRO A 60 33.63 25.85 13.72
CA PRO A 60 32.30 25.25 13.81
C PRO A 60 31.33 26.24 14.47
N LEU A 61 30.10 26.27 13.97
CA LEU A 61 29.01 26.95 14.67
C LEU A 61 28.61 26.04 15.84
N ALA A 62 28.71 26.52 17.08
CA ALA A 62 28.50 25.69 18.27
C ALA A 62 27.71 26.47 19.33
N LEU A 63 26.38 26.43 19.23
CA LEU A 63 25.50 27.23 20.08
C LEU A 63 25.09 26.53 21.39
N GLY A 64 25.26 25.21 21.51
CA GLY A 64 24.88 24.46 22.70
C GLY A 64 23.38 24.58 22.95
N THR A 65 22.95 25.13 24.09
CA THR A 65 21.52 25.34 24.38
C THR A 65 20.98 26.67 23.85
N GLY A 66 21.80 27.48 23.17
CA GLY A 66 21.41 28.77 22.61
C GLY A 66 20.70 28.66 21.26
N ALA A 67 20.26 29.82 20.74
CA ALA A 67 19.57 29.94 19.45
C ALA A 67 20.11 31.15 18.67
N ILE A 68 19.93 31.13 17.35
CA ILE A 68 20.12 32.29 16.47
C ILE A 68 18.93 32.49 15.54
N THR A 69 18.82 33.69 14.97
CA THR A 69 17.88 33.96 13.87
C THR A 69 18.64 34.42 12.65
N VAL A 70 18.46 33.74 11.52
CA VAL A 70 19.04 34.12 10.23
C VAL A 70 17.93 34.42 9.26
N THR A 71 17.85 35.66 8.78
CA THR A 71 16.93 36.11 7.74
C THR A 71 17.73 36.57 6.53
N VAL A 72 17.45 35.97 5.37
CA VAL A 72 18.04 36.36 4.09
C VAL A 72 16.91 36.82 3.18
N THR A 73 16.93 38.10 2.79
CA THR A 73 15.97 38.66 1.81
C THR A 73 16.75 39.12 0.59
N ALA A 74 17.03 38.19 -0.33
CA ALA A 74 17.85 38.49 -1.48
C ALA A 74 17.10 39.43 -2.46
N THR A 75 17.72 40.56 -2.80
CA THR A 75 17.20 41.54 -3.77
C THR A 75 18.04 41.64 -5.04
N ASP A 76 19.23 41.03 -5.05
CA ASP A 76 20.15 41.01 -6.19
C ASP A 76 19.55 40.25 -7.38
N THR A 77 19.86 40.67 -8.61
CA THR A 77 19.40 40.11 -9.88
C THR A 77 20.36 39.09 -10.52
N ALA A 78 21.56 38.88 -9.96
CA ALA A 78 22.53 37.93 -10.51
C ALA A 78 22.00 36.47 -10.52
N ASN A 79 22.33 35.62 -11.49
CA ASN A 79 21.86 34.22 -11.48
C ASN A 79 22.70 33.34 -10.52
N ALA A 80 22.50 33.51 -9.21
CA ALA A 80 23.24 32.84 -8.14
C ALA A 80 22.29 32.17 -7.13
N ARG A 81 22.83 31.24 -6.31
CA ARG A 81 22.06 30.55 -5.27
C ARG A 81 21.86 31.46 -4.06
N VAL A 82 20.66 31.45 -3.49
CA VAL A 82 20.36 32.14 -2.22
C VAL A 82 20.30 31.10 -1.10
N MET A 83 21.01 31.34 0.00
CA MET A 83 21.16 30.38 1.09
C MET A 83 21.04 31.05 2.45
N GLY A 84 20.28 30.46 3.37
CA GLY A 84 20.28 30.90 4.76
C GLY A 84 21.61 30.55 5.43
N LEU A 85 21.92 29.26 5.45
CA LEU A 85 23.18 28.71 5.97
C LEU A 85 23.87 27.84 4.91
N ASP A 86 25.17 28.03 4.71
CA ASP A 86 26.02 27.19 3.86
C ASP A 86 27.17 26.57 4.68
N LEU A 87 26.97 25.33 5.12
CA LEU A 87 27.85 24.60 6.04
C LEU A 87 28.66 23.55 5.26
N GLY A 88 29.92 23.85 4.89
CA GLY A 88 30.62 23.10 3.84
C GLY A 88 32.11 22.80 4.07
N ASP A 89 32.58 22.75 5.30
CA ASP A 89 34.01 22.63 5.67
C ASP A 89 34.41 21.27 6.29
N GLY A 90 33.50 20.30 6.33
CA GLY A 90 33.72 19.00 6.96
C GLY A 90 33.67 19.01 8.49
N LYS A 91 33.11 20.06 9.11
CA LYS A 91 33.01 20.18 10.57
C LYS A 91 31.66 19.74 11.12
N VAL A 92 31.59 19.70 12.45
CA VAL A 92 30.35 19.48 13.20
C VAL A 92 29.81 20.85 13.62
N HIS A 93 28.63 21.18 13.13
CA HIS A 93 27.89 22.39 13.49
C HIS A 93 26.73 22.01 14.41
N ASP A 94 26.41 22.89 15.35
CA ASP A 94 25.31 22.80 16.29
C ASP A 94 24.59 24.14 16.35
N LEU A 95 23.34 24.15 15.87
CA LEU A 95 22.45 25.31 15.89
C LEU A 95 21.72 25.48 17.23
N GLY A 96 21.94 24.57 18.17
CA GLY A 96 21.29 24.59 19.47
C GLY A 96 19.77 24.48 19.41
N GLN A 97 19.09 25.09 20.39
CA GLN A 97 17.66 24.89 20.64
C GLN A 97 16.84 26.10 20.18
N GLY A 98 15.95 25.89 19.20
CA GLY A 98 14.98 26.91 18.76
C GLY A 98 15.53 27.93 17.76
N SER A 99 16.67 27.63 17.11
CA SER A 99 17.18 28.47 16.02
C SER A 99 16.19 28.57 14.85
N GLU A 100 16.24 29.69 14.14
CA GLU A 100 15.34 29.99 13.03
C GLU A 100 16.11 30.48 11.80
N VAL A 101 15.82 29.91 10.64
CA VAL A 101 16.39 30.27 9.34
C VAL A 101 15.27 30.60 8.39
N ASN A 102 15.18 31.87 7.99
CA ASN A 102 14.21 32.42 7.07
C ASN A 102 14.91 32.87 5.80
N VAL A 103 14.49 32.34 4.66
CA VAL A 103 15.08 32.70 3.36
C VAL A 103 13.96 33.07 2.40
N LYS A 104 14.05 34.28 1.86
CA LYS A 104 13.09 34.83 0.91
C LYS A 104 13.80 35.33 -0.34
N ASP A 105 13.29 34.94 -1.50
CA ASP A 105 13.71 35.47 -2.79
C ASP A 105 12.47 35.80 -3.62
N VAL A 106 12.45 36.99 -4.21
CA VAL A 106 11.36 37.48 -5.06
C VAL A 106 11.65 37.27 -6.56
N ASN A 107 12.89 36.94 -6.92
CA ASN A 107 13.31 36.77 -8.30
C ASN A 107 12.98 35.37 -8.83
N ALA A 108 12.46 35.34 -10.06
CA ALA A 108 12.24 34.09 -10.78
C ALA A 108 13.59 33.45 -11.17
N ASP A 109 13.61 32.12 -11.30
CA ASP A 109 14.71 31.30 -11.85
C ASP A 109 15.95 31.01 -10.97
N ARG A 110 15.94 31.37 -9.67
CA ARG A 110 17.03 31.01 -8.74
C ARG A 110 16.78 29.75 -7.93
N ILE A 111 17.84 29.03 -7.58
CA ILE A 111 17.76 27.97 -6.57
C ILE A 111 17.96 28.61 -5.20
N VAL A 112 16.97 28.44 -4.33
CA VAL A 112 16.98 29.03 -2.99
C VAL A 112 16.91 27.91 -1.96
N ARG A 113 17.78 27.96 -0.96
CA ARG A 113 17.92 26.92 0.05
C ARG A 113 17.90 27.52 1.45
N GLY A 114 17.19 26.89 2.39
CA GLY A 114 17.26 27.27 3.80
C GLY A 114 18.65 26.96 4.36
N ILE A 115 18.99 25.67 4.40
CA ILE A 115 20.26 25.17 4.93
C ILE A 115 20.92 24.22 3.93
N VAL A 116 22.21 24.40 3.71
CA VAL A 116 23.06 23.45 2.97
C VAL A 116 24.06 22.83 3.91
N VAL A 117 24.09 21.50 3.98
CA VAL A 117 25.12 20.73 4.69
C VAL A 117 25.92 19.96 3.64
N SER A 118 27.20 20.28 3.51
CA SER A 118 28.07 19.77 2.43
C SER A 118 29.47 19.46 2.97
N GLY A 119 30.39 19.00 2.09
CA GLY A 119 31.79 18.83 2.48
C GLY A 119 32.06 17.74 3.53
N ARG A 120 31.14 16.80 3.75
CA ARG A 120 31.14 15.83 4.88
C ARG A 120 30.88 16.48 6.24
N SER A 121 30.29 17.68 6.26
CA SER A 121 29.88 18.33 7.49
C SER A 121 28.72 17.60 8.17
N ARG A 122 28.59 17.84 9.47
CA ARG A 122 27.53 17.33 10.34
C ARG A 122 26.77 18.50 10.95
N LEU A 123 25.46 18.37 11.10
CA LEU A 123 24.61 19.37 11.73
C LEU A 123 23.75 18.73 12.83
N GLY A 124 23.76 19.34 14.02
CA GLY A 124 22.78 19.10 15.08
C GLY A 124 21.94 20.34 15.34
N ALA A 125 20.68 20.14 15.75
CA ALA A 125 19.80 21.19 16.25
C ALA A 125 18.64 20.56 17.05
N GLU A 126 17.86 21.37 17.76
CA GLU A 126 16.60 20.96 18.35
C GLU A 126 15.54 22.06 18.16
N GLY A 127 14.31 21.69 17.76
CA GLY A 127 13.24 22.66 17.53
C GLY A 127 13.58 23.71 16.46
N LEU A 128 14.43 23.33 15.49
CA LEU A 128 14.89 24.18 14.40
C LEU A 128 13.71 24.54 13.49
N LYS A 129 13.58 25.83 13.14
CA LYS A 129 12.62 26.29 12.14
C LYS A 129 13.34 26.74 10.88
N VAL A 130 12.96 26.17 9.75
CA VAL A 130 13.46 26.57 8.43
C VAL A 130 12.27 26.99 7.58
N ASN A 131 12.22 28.27 7.21
CA ASN A 131 11.19 28.82 6.33
C ASN A 131 11.83 29.30 5.04
N VAL A 132 11.30 28.85 3.91
CA VAL A 132 11.79 29.23 2.60
C VAL A 132 10.61 29.66 1.72
N ASP A 133 10.61 30.92 1.29
CA ASP A 133 9.52 31.54 0.51
C ASP A 133 10.06 32.09 -0.83
N MET A 134 9.58 31.50 -1.93
CA MET A 134 10.08 31.74 -3.29
C MET A 134 9.00 31.54 -4.38
N PRO A 135 8.00 32.41 -4.48
CA PRO A 135 6.78 32.15 -5.26
C PRO A 135 7.02 31.71 -6.72
N ASN A 136 8.14 32.15 -7.33
CA ASN A 136 8.42 31.96 -8.75
C ASN A 136 9.54 30.94 -9.05
N SER A 137 10.10 30.25 -8.06
CA SER A 137 11.28 29.40 -8.30
C SER A 137 11.32 28.09 -7.49
N ARG A 138 12.45 27.36 -7.59
CA ARG A 138 12.72 26.12 -6.84
C ARG A 138 13.29 26.42 -5.46
N GLY A 139 12.61 25.87 -4.46
CA GLY A 139 12.99 25.91 -3.07
C GLY A 139 13.35 24.60 -2.44
N THR A 140 14.30 24.67 -1.51
CA THR A 140 14.67 23.54 -0.68
C THR A 140 14.85 23.97 0.76
N GLY A 141 14.13 23.36 1.70
CA GLY A 141 14.29 23.62 3.13
C GLY A 141 15.71 23.28 3.57
N MET A 142 16.08 22.01 3.44
CA MET A 142 17.45 21.55 3.71
C MET A 142 17.99 20.67 2.57
N ALA A 143 19.20 20.99 2.12
CA ALA A 143 19.95 20.20 1.16
C ALA A 143 21.17 19.58 1.85
N ILE A 144 21.22 18.25 1.88
CA ILE A 144 22.28 17.47 2.52
C ILE A 144 23.06 16.81 1.39
N GLU A 145 24.19 17.40 1.04
CA GLU A 145 25.01 16.95 -0.08
C GLU A 145 25.77 15.67 0.28
N SER A 146 26.50 15.14 -0.71
CA SER A 146 27.06 13.80 -0.62
C SER A 146 27.93 13.58 0.62
N ASN A 147 27.72 12.46 1.31
CA ASN A 147 28.44 12.06 2.53
C ASN A 147 28.33 13.05 3.71
N SER A 148 27.39 13.98 3.66
CA SER A 148 27.12 14.93 4.75
C SER A 148 25.92 14.44 5.56
N ARG A 149 25.77 14.93 6.79
CA ARG A 149 24.77 14.39 7.71
C ARG A 149 24.10 15.46 8.58
N VAL A 150 22.81 15.31 8.80
CA VAL A 150 22.12 15.89 9.94
C VAL A 150 21.99 14.80 11.00
N ASP A 151 22.67 14.99 12.14
CA ASP A 151 22.80 13.97 13.17
C ASP A 151 21.52 13.74 13.94
N ASP A 152 20.83 14.83 14.29
CA ASP A 152 19.48 14.88 14.86
C ASP A 152 18.98 16.34 14.80
N LEU A 153 17.74 16.56 14.35
CA LEU A 153 17.05 17.85 14.53
C LEU A 153 16.20 17.90 15.81
N GLY A 154 16.29 16.87 16.67
CA GLY A 154 15.49 16.78 17.87
C GLY A 154 14.00 16.70 17.56
N SER A 155 13.18 17.10 18.53
CA SER A 155 11.72 17.08 18.39
C SER A 155 11.13 18.44 17.97
N HIS A 156 10.01 18.42 17.24
CA HIS A 156 9.22 19.61 16.88
C HIS A 156 9.97 20.62 15.98
N SER A 157 10.98 20.16 15.26
CA SER A 157 11.58 20.95 14.18
C SER A 157 10.58 21.12 13.03
N GLN A 158 10.68 22.25 12.33
CA GLN A 158 9.72 22.66 11.30
C GLN A 158 10.46 23.04 10.02
N ILE A 159 9.99 22.53 8.89
CA ILE A 159 10.48 22.93 7.57
C ILE A 159 9.29 23.34 6.71
N ASN A 160 9.20 24.65 6.43
CA ASN A 160 8.15 25.22 5.60
C ASN A 160 8.76 25.73 4.30
N VAL A 161 8.22 25.30 3.16
CA VAL A 161 8.71 25.72 1.85
C VAL A 161 7.54 26.08 0.95
N THR A 162 7.57 27.28 0.37
CA THR A 162 6.58 27.73 -0.60
C THR A 162 7.27 28.20 -1.87
N GLY A 163 6.84 27.70 -3.02
CA GLY A 163 7.42 28.12 -4.29
C GLY A 163 6.81 27.48 -5.53
N ARG A 164 7.46 27.64 -6.69
CA ARG A 164 7.06 26.91 -7.90
C ARG A 164 7.35 25.42 -7.74
N ILE A 165 8.52 25.08 -7.22
CA ILE A 165 8.89 23.72 -6.81
C ILE A 165 9.31 23.79 -5.34
N ALA A 166 8.58 23.12 -4.45
CA ALA A 166 8.87 23.12 -3.02
C ALA A 166 9.44 21.76 -2.59
N ILE A 167 10.66 21.72 -2.05
CA ILE A 167 11.29 20.50 -1.53
C ILE A 167 11.59 20.71 -0.05
N GLY A 168 11.10 19.85 0.84
CA GLY A 168 11.42 19.93 2.26
C GLY A 168 12.88 19.53 2.50
N LEU A 169 13.19 18.28 2.18
CA LEU A 169 14.51 17.66 2.34
C LEU A 169 15.05 17.12 1.01
N GLU A 170 16.30 17.42 0.69
CA GLU A 170 17.03 16.81 -0.43
C GLU A 170 18.29 16.12 0.10
N LEU A 171 18.31 14.78 0.06
CA LEU A 171 19.47 13.97 0.43
C LEU A 171 20.23 13.54 -0.82
N GLY A 172 21.46 14.00 -0.96
CA GLY A 172 22.41 13.55 -1.98
C GLY A 172 22.91 12.12 -1.73
N THR A 173 23.90 11.71 -2.51
CA THR A 173 24.47 10.35 -2.42
C THR A 173 25.10 10.12 -1.04
N SER A 174 24.68 9.06 -0.34
CA SER A 174 25.13 8.74 1.02
C SER A 174 24.88 9.86 2.04
N GLY A 175 23.99 10.82 1.73
CA GLY A 175 23.53 11.83 2.67
C GLY A 175 22.68 11.19 3.77
N GLN A 176 22.77 11.71 4.98
CA GLN A 176 22.03 11.17 6.12
C GLN A 176 21.22 12.24 6.84
N PHE A 177 20.01 11.92 7.24
CA PHE A 177 19.15 12.80 8.02
C PHE A 177 18.46 12.03 9.13
N LYS A 178 18.41 12.63 10.32
CA LYS A 178 17.65 12.12 11.45
C LYS A 178 16.83 13.24 12.10
N ALA A 179 15.58 12.95 12.39
CA ALA A 179 14.72 13.79 13.23
C ALA A 179 13.65 12.92 13.92
N GLN A 180 12.88 13.53 14.81
CA GLN A 180 11.67 12.95 15.40
C GLN A 180 10.61 14.05 15.50
N LYS A 181 9.32 13.72 15.32
CA LYS A 181 8.25 14.73 15.30
C LYS A 181 8.60 15.96 14.44
N LEU A 182 9.16 15.71 13.25
CA LEU A 182 9.45 16.75 12.26
C LEU A 182 8.15 17.13 11.57
N ASP A 183 7.82 18.42 11.55
CA ASP A 183 6.68 18.94 10.79
C ASP A 183 7.17 19.59 9.50
N MET A 184 6.70 19.11 8.35
CA MET A 184 6.97 19.72 7.05
C MET A 184 5.69 20.19 6.38
N LYS A 185 5.68 21.45 5.92
CA LYS A 185 4.58 22.02 5.13
C LYS A 185 5.10 22.60 3.83
N LEU A 186 4.65 22.03 2.73
CA LEU A 186 5.15 22.35 1.39
C LEU A 186 4.00 22.80 0.50
N ALA A 187 4.15 23.99 -0.08
CA ALA A 187 3.20 24.60 -1.00
C ALA A 187 3.91 24.90 -2.33
N GLY A 188 3.86 23.94 -3.24
CA GLY A 188 4.42 24.01 -4.58
C GLY A 188 3.35 24.35 -5.61
N GLN A 189 3.63 25.25 -6.55
CA GLN A 189 2.70 25.49 -7.66
C GLN A 189 2.75 24.33 -8.66
N ALA A 190 3.95 23.97 -9.12
CA ALA A 190 4.18 22.91 -10.09
C ALA A 190 4.56 21.57 -9.44
N GLN A 191 5.26 21.59 -8.31
CA GLN A 191 5.67 20.36 -7.64
C GLN A 191 5.96 20.56 -6.15
N SER A 192 5.57 19.58 -5.32
CA SER A 192 5.93 19.52 -3.90
C SER A 192 6.55 18.17 -3.54
N ILE A 193 7.71 18.16 -2.88
CA ILE A 193 8.37 16.93 -2.42
C ILE A 193 8.74 17.03 -0.95
N GLY A 194 8.16 16.19 -0.10
CA GLY A 194 8.50 16.08 1.33
C GLY A 194 10.00 15.81 1.53
N ALA A 195 10.42 14.63 1.12
CA ALA A 195 11.82 14.23 1.11
C ALA A 195 12.21 13.54 -0.19
N ARG A 196 13.29 14.00 -0.81
CA ARG A 196 13.92 13.38 -1.97
C ARG A 196 15.20 12.66 -1.53
N VAL A 197 15.25 11.35 -1.72
CA VAL A 197 16.36 10.50 -1.24
C VAL A 197 17.19 9.96 -2.41
N GLY A 198 18.45 10.36 -2.47
CA GLY A 198 19.46 9.88 -3.42
C GLY A 198 20.07 8.53 -3.05
N SER A 199 21.09 8.11 -3.81
CA SER A 199 21.66 6.76 -3.70
C SER A 199 22.35 6.55 -2.36
N SER A 200 22.10 5.41 -1.71
CA SER A 200 22.59 5.09 -0.37
C SER A 200 22.25 6.14 0.69
N GLY A 201 21.27 7.00 0.43
CA GLY A 201 20.80 7.98 1.41
C GLY A 201 20.09 7.31 2.58
N ILE A 202 20.29 7.84 3.78
CA ILE A 202 19.65 7.35 5.01
C ILE A 202 18.71 8.44 5.52
N LEU A 203 17.41 8.18 5.49
CA LEU A 203 16.40 9.08 6.01
C LEU A 203 15.72 8.43 7.22
N ASN A 204 15.95 8.99 8.40
CA ASN A 204 15.28 8.59 9.63
C ASN A 204 14.36 9.73 10.09
N LEU A 205 13.05 9.54 9.93
CA LEU A 205 12.04 10.50 10.37
C LEU A 205 11.57 10.25 11.81
N GLY A 206 12.09 9.21 12.47
CA GLY A 206 11.74 8.87 13.85
C GLY A 206 10.24 8.64 14.02
N SER A 207 9.76 8.81 15.27
CA SER A 207 8.34 8.65 15.60
C SER A 207 7.58 9.98 15.48
N GLY A 208 6.39 9.94 14.88
CA GLY A 208 5.40 11.02 14.89
C GLY A 208 5.71 12.21 13.98
N SER A 209 6.59 12.05 12.98
CA SER A 209 6.81 13.11 11.97
C SER A 209 5.61 13.25 11.04
N SER A 210 5.39 14.46 10.52
CA SER A 210 4.27 14.80 9.65
C SER A 210 4.75 15.58 8.42
N ILE A 211 4.30 15.17 7.24
CA ILE A 211 4.60 15.85 5.98
C ILE A 211 3.28 16.17 5.29
N VAL A 212 3.04 17.46 5.09
CA VAL A 212 1.93 17.97 4.27
C VAL A 212 2.53 18.58 3.01
N ALA A 213 2.20 18.02 1.85
CA ALA A 213 2.70 18.49 0.57
C ALA A 213 1.56 18.67 -0.43
N GLN A 214 1.31 19.92 -0.80
CA GLN A 214 0.23 20.30 -1.71
C GLN A 214 0.81 20.93 -2.98
N GLY A 215 0.36 20.43 -4.13
CA GLY A 215 0.65 20.93 -5.46
C GLY A 215 -0.62 21.51 -6.07
N THR A 216 -0.60 22.76 -6.54
CA THR A 216 -1.82 23.38 -7.11
C THR A 216 -2.02 23.06 -8.60
N GLN A 217 -0.95 22.75 -9.34
CA GLN A 217 -0.99 22.49 -10.79
C GLN A 217 -0.20 21.26 -11.24
N GLY A 218 0.54 20.58 -10.35
CA GLY A 218 1.37 19.44 -10.72
C GLY A 218 1.56 18.41 -9.61
N SER A 219 2.54 17.52 -9.78
CA SER A 219 2.68 16.33 -8.93
C SER A 219 3.20 16.66 -7.54
N SER A 220 2.70 15.94 -6.53
CA SER A 220 3.25 15.99 -5.17
C SER A 220 3.71 14.62 -4.72
N ASN A 221 4.83 14.56 -4.02
CA ASN A 221 5.37 13.34 -3.43
C ASN A 221 5.64 13.57 -1.94
N GLY A 222 5.18 12.66 -1.06
CA GLY A 222 5.61 12.68 0.34
C GLY A 222 7.08 12.27 0.43
N LEU A 223 7.36 11.01 0.09
CA LEU A 223 8.71 10.48 -0.02
C LEU A 223 8.99 10.10 -1.47
N LEU A 224 10.07 10.63 -2.05
CA LEU A 224 10.54 10.31 -3.40
C LEU A 224 11.93 9.67 -3.32
N VAL A 225 12.00 8.37 -3.60
CA VAL A 225 13.22 7.57 -3.52
C VAL A 225 13.77 7.34 -4.93
N MET A 226 14.83 8.08 -5.26
CA MET A 226 15.40 8.07 -6.61
C MET A 226 16.66 7.20 -6.72
N GLY A 227 17.39 7.02 -5.63
CA GLY A 227 18.69 6.35 -5.66
C GLY A 227 18.69 4.93 -5.12
N ASN A 228 19.56 4.09 -5.68
CA ASN A 228 19.74 2.71 -5.25
C ASN A 228 20.38 2.65 -3.86
N GLY A 229 19.97 1.67 -3.04
CA GLY A 229 20.49 1.45 -1.69
C GLY A 229 19.96 2.42 -0.65
N ALA A 230 18.95 3.24 -0.97
CA ALA A 230 18.33 4.14 0.00
C ALA A 230 17.69 3.36 1.17
N ASN A 231 17.81 3.89 2.38
CA ASN A 231 17.23 3.33 3.60
C ASN A 231 16.37 4.40 4.29
N ILE A 232 15.08 4.11 4.46
CA ILE A 232 14.12 5.01 5.08
C ILE A 232 13.52 4.32 6.30
N THR A 233 13.52 5.01 7.43
CA THR A 233 12.92 4.55 8.69
C THR A 233 12.00 5.63 9.24
N ALA A 234 10.81 5.23 9.67
CA ALA A 234 9.85 6.09 10.35
C ALA A 234 8.92 5.24 11.22
N ASP A 235 8.21 5.88 12.15
CA ASP A 235 7.19 5.28 12.98
C ASP A 235 6.08 6.32 13.21
N ALA A 236 4.81 5.91 13.21
CA ALA A 236 3.67 6.83 13.29
C ALA A 236 3.80 8.06 12.34
N LEU A 237 4.35 7.86 11.15
CA LEU A 237 4.55 8.89 10.14
C LEU A 237 3.21 9.30 9.55
N ASN A 238 2.93 10.60 9.48
CA ASN A 238 1.75 11.12 8.80
C ASN A 238 2.14 11.77 7.46
N LEU A 239 1.58 11.29 6.35
CA LEU A 239 1.72 11.89 5.03
C LEU A 239 0.35 12.37 4.53
N GLU A 240 0.22 13.65 4.23
CA GLU A 240 -0.96 14.25 3.58
C GLU A 240 -0.54 14.93 2.28
N ILE A 241 -0.76 14.23 1.15
CA ILE A 241 -0.10 14.56 -0.12
C ILE A 241 -1.11 14.66 -1.25
N SER A 242 -1.11 15.75 -2.02
CA SER A 242 -1.99 15.91 -3.19
C SER A 242 -1.51 15.13 -4.44
N GLY A 243 -0.93 13.95 -4.25
CA GLY A 243 -0.26 13.17 -5.30
C GLY A 243 0.09 11.76 -4.83
N VAL A 244 1.38 11.41 -4.78
CA VAL A 244 1.87 10.10 -4.34
C VAL A 244 2.42 10.16 -2.92
N GLY A 245 1.98 9.28 -2.03
CA GLY A 245 2.48 9.23 -0.66
C GLY A 245 3.96 8.85 -0.61
N VAL A 246 4.27 7.63 -1.06
CA VAL A 246 5.63 7.10 -1.16
C VAL A 246 5.89 6.60 -2.58
N ASP A 247 6.83 7.22 -3.28
CA ASP A 247 7.24 6.88 -4.64
C ASP A 247 8.67 6.33 -4.65
N ILE A 248 8.79 5.04 -4.95
CA ILE A 248 10.06 4.31 -4.99
C ILE A 248 10.40 4.04 -6.46
N ASN A 249 11.11 4.98 -7.05
CA ASN A 249 11.63 4.90 -8.41
C ASN A 249 13.01 4.21 -8.47
N SER A 250 13.66 4.03 -7.31
CA SER A 250 14.88 3.21 -7.23
C SER A 250 14.57 1.71 -7.37
N GLY A 251 15.51 0.94 -7.91
CA GLY A 251 15.39 -0.52 -8.00
C GLY A 251 15.86 -1.28 -6.76
N TYR A 252 16.31 -0.59 -5.69
CA TYR A 252 17.01 -1.21 -4.54
C TYR A 252 16.86 -0.41 -3.23
N ALA A 253 15.64 -0.06 -2.80
CA ALA A 253 15.42 0.64 -1.54
C ALA A 253 14.92 -0.27 -0.41
N THR A 254 15.25 0.08 0.83
CA THR A 254 14.65 -0.51 2.04
C THR A 254 13.86 0.56 2.77
N ILE A 255 12.56 0.33 2.94
CA ILE A 255 11.66 1.27 3.60
C ILE A 255 11.01 0.56 4.78
N ASP A 256 11.12 1.14 5.95
CA ASP A 256 10.41 0.73 7.16
C ASP A 256 9.57 1.91 7.65
N LEU A 257 8.24 1.78 7.52
CA LEU A 257 7.29 2.78 8.01
C LEU A 257 6.83 2.49 9.45
N GLY A 258 7.39 1.48 10.10
CA GLY A 258 7.12 1.17 11.51
C GLY A 258 5.65 0.91 11.79
N GLN A 259 5.21 1.33 12.98
CA GLN A 259 3.85 1.12 13.45
C GLN A 259 2.97 2.34 13.20
N ASN A 260 1.71 2.12 12.82
CA ASN A 260 0.65 3.12 12.82
C ASN A 260 0.93 4.37 11.94
N SER A 261 1.79 4.24 10.93
CA SER A 261 1.94 5.29 9.92
C SER A 261 0.65 5.47 9.11
N SER A 262 0.40 6.67 8.63
CA SER A 262 -0.79 7.07 7.89
C SER A 262 -0.41 7.81 6.62
N ILE A 263 -1.00 7.43 5.50
CA ILE A 263 -0.81 8.01 4.18
C ILE A 263 -2.18 8.39 3.64
N SER A 264 -2.42 9.69 3.39
CA SER A 264 -3.64 10.21 2.78
C SER A 264 -3.28 10.95 1.50
N THR A 265 -3.86 10.54 0.37
CA THR A 265 -3.51 11.09 -0.94
C THR A 265 -4.69 11.27 -1.88
N THR A 266 -4.57 12.19 -2.82
CA THR A 266 -5.48 12.32 -3.97
C THR A 266 -5.01 11.55 -5.22
N GLY A 267 -4.02 10.66 -5.06
CA GLY A 267 -3.44 9.87 -6.14
C GLY A 267 -3.11 8.46 -5.67
N MET A 268 -1.83 8.12 -5.64
CA MET A 268 -1.37 6.80 -5.21
C MET A 268 -0.85 6.83 -3.76
N GLY A 269 -1.18 5.83 -2.96
CA GLY A 269 -0.63 5.72 -1.61
C GLY A 269 0.86 5.38 -1.68
N ILE A 270 1.18 4.19 -2.17
CA ILE A 270 2.54 3.71 -2.36
C ILE A 270 2.73 3.21 -3.80
N PHE A 271 3.78 3.68 -4.46
CA PHE A 271 4.14 3.26 -5.81
C PHE A 271 5.60 2.78 -5.88
N MET A 272 5.82 1.54 -6.33
CA MET A 272 7.15 0.91 -6.43
C MET A 272 7.49 0.64 -7.90
N SER A 273 8.01 1.66 -8.57
CA SER A 273 8.16 1.72 -10.04
C SER A 273 9.57 1.41 -10.57
N GLY A 274 10.54 1.23 -9.68
CA GLY A 274 11.94 1.02 -10.07
C GLY A 274 12.20 -0.08 -11.10
N SER A 275 13.35 -0.03 -11.76
CA SER A 275 13.69 -0.94 -12.85
C SER A 275 14.18 -2.33 -12.42
N ALA A 276 14.40 -2.55 -11.12
CA ALA A 276 14.86 -3.82 -10.58
C ALA A 276 13.95 -4.26 -9.42
N ASN A 277 13.52 -5.52 -9.44
CA ASN A 277 12.64 -6.15 -8.44
C ASN A 277 13.38 -6.37 -7.11
N SER A 278 13.83 -5.30 -6.45
CA SER A 278 14.74 -5.42 -5.29
C SER A 278 14.36 -4.51 -4.13
N SER A 279 13.38 -3.61 -4.28
CA SER A 279 12.94 -2.75 -3.18
C SER A 279 12.03 -3.51 -2.21
N THR A 280 12.17 -3.22 -0.92
CA THR A 280 11.40 -3.82 0.17
C THR A 280 10.72 -2.74 1.01
N LEU A 281 9.51 -3.04 1.48
CA LEU A 281 8.77 -2.19 2.39
C LEU A 281 8.19 -3.00 3.56
N ASN A 282 8.38 -2.52 4.78
CA ASN A 282 7.78 -3.08 6.00
C ASN A 282 6.92 -2.02 6.70
N ALA A 283 5.77 -2.44 7.23
CA ALA A 283 4.93 -1.63 8.10
C ALA A 283 3.97 -2.52 8.91
N SER A 284 3.38 -2.01 9.99
CA SER A 284 2.22 -2.63 10.66
C SER A 284 1.25 -1.55 11.12
N GLY A 285 -0.05 -1.83 11.11
CA GLY A 285 -1.06 -0.82 11.41
C GLY A 285 -1.05 0.35 10.41
N LEU A 286 -0.45 0.15 9.23
CA LEU A 286 -0.34 1.19 8.20
C LEU A 286 -1.73 1.52 7.69
N THR A 287 -2.09 2.79 7.69
CA THR A 287 -3.34 3.25 7.07
C THR A 287 -3.03 3.99 5.77
N ILE A 288 -3.61 3.54 4.66
CA ILE A 288 -3.54 4.21 3.37
C ILE A 288 -4.95 4.65 2.98
N ARG A 289 -5.14 5.92 2.66
CA ARG A 289 -6.38 6.47 2.10
C ARG A 289 -6.06 7.17 0.79
N THR A 290 -6.73 6.75 -0.28
CA THR A 290 -6.55 7.34 -1.60
C THR A 290 -7.89 7.70 -2.23
N THR A 291 -7.98 8.87 -2.84
CA THR A 291 -9.16 9.32 -3.58
C THR A 291 -8.78 9.80 -4.97
N GLY A 292 -9.57 9.50 -5.99
CA GLY A 292 -9.35 9.96 -7.35
C GLY A 292 -9.54 8.86 -8.39
N ASP A 293 -9.75 9.24 -9.64
CA ASP A 293 -9.90 8.27 -10.73
C ASP A 293 -8.58 7.53 -10.97
N ALA A 294 -8.68 6.22 -11.17
CA ALA A 294 -7.55 5.29 -11.25
C ALA A 294 -6.55 5.43 -10.07
N ALA A 295 -7.03 5.79 -8.88
CA ALA A 295 -6.21 5.82 -7.67
C ALA A 295 -5.80 4.40 -7.25
N TYR A 296 -4.58 4.26 -6.71
CA TYR A 296 -4.06 3.00 -6.20
C TYR A 296 -3.67 3.14 -4.73
N GLY A 297 -4.15 2.24 -3.87
CA GLY A 297 -3.66 2.18 -2.49
C GLY A 297 -2.19 1.75 -2.43
N LEU A 298 -1.91 0.57 -2.96
CA LEU A 298 -0.56 0.00 -3.10
C LEU A 298 -0.33 -0.50 -4.52
N ASN A 299 0.71 0.00 -5.18
CA ASN A 299 1.12 -0.43 -6.52
C ASN A 299 2.57 -0.96 -6.50
N MET A 300 2.69 -2.28 -6.50
CA MET A 300 3.94 -3.01 -6.57
C MET A 300 4.26 -3.33 -8.04
N ASN A 301 5.01 -2.44 -8.69
CA ASN A 301 5.41 -2.59 -10.08
C ASN A 301 6.77 -3.32 -10.21
N ASN A 302 7.52 -3.09 -11.28
CA ASN A 302 8.84 -3.70 -11.53
C ASN A 302 9.92 -3.38 -10.48
N GLY A 303 9.67 -2.43 -9.57
CA GLY A 303 10.63 -2.09 -8.50
C GLY A 303 10.52 -2.99 -7.28
N ALA A 304 9.39 -3.69 -7.13
CA ALA A 304 9.03 -4.37 -5.91
C ALA A 304 9.63 -5.78 -5.83
N LYS A 305 10.25 -6.09 -4.69
CA LYS A 305 10.65 -7.45 -4.29
C LYS A 305 9.69 -8.04 -3.26
N ARG A 306 9.40 -7.26 -2.22
CA ARG A 306 8.52 -7.68 -1.12
C ARG A 306 7.91 -6.47 -0.44
N VAL A 307 6.63 -6.58 -0.09
CA VAL A 307 5.96 -5.70 0.86
C VAL A 307 5.41 -6.55 2.00
N ASP A 308 5.77 -6.23 3.23
CA ASP A 308 5.19 -6.81 4.43
C ASP A 308 4.37 -5.73 5.16
N LEU A 309 3.05 -5.89 5.17
CA LEU A 309 2.12 -4.98 5.86
C LEU A 309 1.83 -5.42 7.29
N GLY A 310 2.53 -6.43 7.81
CA GLY A 310 2.48 -6.83 9.21
C GLY A 310 1.06 -7.13 9.66
N THR A 311 0.68 -6.60 10.82
CA THR A 311 -0.66 -6.78 11.40
C THR A 311 -1.54 -5.54 11.25
N ASN A 312 -2.83 -5.75 10.98
CA ASN A 312 -3.90 -4.75 11.08
C ASN A 312 -3.71 -3.48 10.22
N SER A 313 -3.01 -3.60 9.10
CA SER A 313 -2.94 -2.51 8.12
C SER A 313 -4.28 -2.34 7.39
N LYS A 314 -4.56 -1.12 6.91
CA LYS A 314 -5.81 -0.77 6.25
C LYS A 314 -5.56 0.07 5.00
N ILE A 315 -6.18 -0.31 3.90
CA ILE A 315 -6.13 0.40 2.62
C ILE A 315 -7.56 0.76 2.23
N THR A 316 -7.82 2.04 2.00
CA THR A 316 -9.11 2.54 1.49
C THR A 316 -8.88 3.35 0.24
N THR A 317 -9.55 2.99 -0.84
CA THR A 317 -9.35 3.61 -2.16
C THR A 317 -10.70 3.92 -2.80
N THR A 318 -10.91 5.16 -3.23
CA THR A 318 -12.20 5.61 -3.80
C THR A 318 -12.00 6.36 -5.11
N GLY A 319 -12.76 6.00 -6.15
CA GLY A 319 -12.77 6.68 -7.45
C GLY A 319 -13.09 5.72 -8.59
N GLN A 320 -13.36 6.24 -9.79
CA GLN A 320 -13.60 5.38 -10.95
C GLN A 320 -12.33 4.61 -11.31
N GLY A 321 -12.42 3.28 -11.50
CA GLY A 321 -11.27 2.43 -11.81
C GLY A 321 -10.22 2.35 -10.68
N ALA A 322 -10.60 2.75 -9.47
CA ALA A 322 -9.74 2.66 -8.29
C ALA A 322 -9.34 1.21 -7.99
N THR A 323 -8.10 0.99 -7.55
CA THR A 323 -7.63 -0.34 -7.16
C THR A 323 -6.99 -0.30 -5.77
N GLY A 324 -7.41 -1.17 -4.86
CA GLY A 324 -6.85 -1.22 -3.51
C GLY A 324 -5.38 -1.63 -3.53
N VAL A 325 -5.11 -2.81 -4.09
CA VAL A 325 -3.75 -3.35 -4.22
C VAL A 325 -3.54 -3.91 -5.62
N ILE A 326 -2.44 -3.52 -6.26
CA ILE A 326 -1.99 -4.10 -7.53
C ILE A 326 -0.55 -4.57 -7.41
N VAL A 327 -0.28 -5.81 -7.83
CA VAL A 327 1.04 -6.43 -7.76
C VAL A 327 1.46 -7.01 -9.10
N PHE A 328 2.29 -6.27 -9.84
CA PHE A 328 2.95 -6.78 -11.05
C PHE A 328 4.19 -7.60 -10.74
N ASN A 329 4.80 -7.37 -9.57
CA ASN A 329 5.95 -8.14 -9.11
C ASN A 329 6.14 -8.12 -7.58
N GLY A 330 6.86 -9.12 -7.09
CA GLY A 330 7.23 -9.26 -5.69
C GLY A 330 6.18 -9.95 -4.83
N ASP A 331 6.55 -10.23 -3.59
CA ASP A 331 5.71 -10.92 -2.61
C ASP A 331 4.94 -9.91 -1.73
N LEU A 332 3.71 -10.26 -1.34
CA LEU A 332 2.91 -9.47 -0.39
C LEU A 332 2.53 -10.33 0.81
N THR A 333 2.86 -9.89 2.01
CA THR A 333 2.44 -10.56 3.26
C THR A 333 1.65 -9.62 4.14
N ALA A 334 0.58 -10.12 4.76
CA ALA A 334 -0.17 -9.39 5.76
C ALA A 334 -1.04 -10.31 6.64
N GLN A 335 -1.25 -9.88 7.88
CA GLN A 335 -2.22 -10.44 8.81
C GLN A 335 -3.25 -9.35 9.18
N GLY A 336 -4.55 -9.63 9.04
CA GLY A 336 -5.59 -8.66 9.38
C GLY A 336 -5.62 -7.45 8.44
N LEU A 337 -5.16 -7.59 7.19
CA LEU A 337 -5.22 -6.49 6.22
C LEU A 337 -6.67 -6.21 5.84
N GLU A 338 -7.13 -4.97 5.98
CA GLU A 338 -8.40 -4.52 5.44
C GLU A 338 -8.17 -3.75 4.13
N VAL A 339 -8.76 -4.19 3.03
CA VAL A 339 -8.80 -3.48 1.75
C VAL A 339 -10.25 -3.13 1.45
N ALA A 340 -10.58 -1.84 1.44
CA ALA A 340 -11.91 -1.33 1.14
C ALA A 340 -11.87 -0.43 -0.10
N VAL A 341 -12.59 -0.79 -1.15
CA VAL A 341 -12.53 -0.07 -2.44
C VAL A 341 -13.93 0.27 -2.94
N SER A 342 -14.12 1.51 -3.36
CA SER A 342 -15.40 2.00 -3.89
C SER A 342 -15.23 2.81 -5.17
N GLY A 343 -16.23 2.72 -6.06
CA GLY A 343 -16.25 3.38 -7.36
C GLY A 343 -16.55 2.41 -8.50
N GLU A 344 -16.99 2.94 -9.63
CA GLU A 344 -17.29 2.14 -10.81
C GLU A 344 -16.01 1.43 -11.30
N GLN A 345 -16.12 0.15 -11.66
CA GLN A 345 -14.99 -0.68 -12.15
C GLN A 345 -13.85 -0.87 -11.13
N ALA A 346 -14.05 -0.50 -9.87
CA ALA A 346 -12.99 -0.55 -8.86
C ALA A 346 -12.71 -1.98 -8.36
N VAL A 347 -11.43 -2.35 -8.21
CA VAL A 347 -11.03 -3.73 -7.84
C VAL A 347 -10.35 -3.74 -6.48
N GLY A 348 -10.63 -4.76 -5.67
CA GLY A 348 -9.99 -4.94 -4.36
C GLY A 348 -8.50 -5.20 -4.53
N MET A 349 -8.17 -6.33 -5.13
CA MET A 349 -6.78 -6.76 -5.35
C MET A 349 -6.57 -7.40 -6.73
N GLU A 350 -5.54 -6.97 -7.45
CA GLU A 350 -5.07 -7.59 -8.70
C GLU A 350 -3.60 -8.03 -8.59
N LEU A 351 -3.36 -9.34 -8.69
CA LEU A 351 -2.08 -9.96 -8.43
C LEU A 351 -1.60 -10.70 -9.68
N PHE A 352 -0.47 -10.28 -10.24
CA PHE A 352 0.02 -10.77 -11.53
C PHE A 352 1.26 -11.65 -11.45
N ALA A 353 1.98 -11.61 -10.32
CA ALA A 353 3.16 -12.41 -10.06
C ALA A 353 3.51 -12.42 -8.57
N GLY A 354 4.26 -13.43 -8.14
CA GLY A 354 4.80 -13.51 -6.78
C GLY A 354 4.02 -14.48 -5.91
N LYS A 355 4.42 -14.55 -4.64
CA LYS A 355 3.73 -15.32 -3.60
C LYS A 355 3.13 -14.37 -2.58
N HIS A 356 1.85 -14.54 -2.32
CA HIS A 356 1.10 -13.67 -1.43
C HIS A 356 0.49 -14.48 -0.29
N ASP A 357 0.71 -14.05 0.95
CA ASP A 357 0.15 -14.68 2.16
C ASP A 357 -0.68 -13.64 2.93
N LEU A 358 -1.99 -13.88 2.96
CA LEU A 358 -3.00 -13.00 3.53
C LEU A 358 -3.80 -13.80 4.54
N SER A 359 -3.58 -13.55 5.84
CA SER A 359 -4.29 -14.24 6.91
C SER A 359 -5.19 -13.28 7.67
N GLN A 360 -6.39 -13.69 8.04
CA GLN A 360 -7.37 -12.86 8.77
C GLN A 360 -7.74 -11.55 8.05
N SER A 361 -7.45 -11.47 6.76
CA SER A 361 -7.63 -10.27 5.95
C SER A 361 -9.06 -10.13 5.46
N ARG A 362 -9.47 -8.89 5.16
CA ARG A 362 -10.80 -8.53 4.67
C ARG A 362 -10.67 -7.71 3.40
N ILE A 363 -11.29 -8.16 2.32
CA ILE A 363 -11.36 -7.42 1.05
C ILE A 363 -12.82 -7.07 0.81
N ILE A 364 -13.13 -5.78 0.68
CA ILE A 364 -14.48 -5.26 0.55
C ILE A 364 -14.53 -4.35 -0.68
N THR A 365 -15.42 -4.62 -1.61
CA THR A 365 -15.62 -3.79 -2.81
C THR A 365 -17.09 -3.46 -3.04
N THR A 366 -17.38 -2.21 -3.42
CA THR A 366 -18.77 -1.79 -3.65
C THR A 366 -19.34 -2.26 -4.99
N ASP A 367 -18.59 -2.11 -6.10
CA ASP A 367 -19.11 -2.36 -7.46
C ASP A 367 -18.21 -3.25 -8.35
N GLY A 368 -16.97 -3.55 -7.91
CA GLY A 368 -16.05 -4.38 -8.69
C GLY A 368 -15.48 -5.57 -7.92
N GLY A 369 -14.55 -6.28 -8.55
CA GLY A 369 -14.15 -7.63 -8.12
C GLY A 369 -13.35 -7.62 -6.81
N GLY A 370 -13.43 -8.71 -6.05
CA GLY A 370 -12.70 -8.85 -4.78
C GLY A 370 -11.20 -9.07 -5.01
N LEU A 371 -10.83 -10.29 -5.38
CA LEU A 371 -9.45 -10.75 -5.54
C LEU A 371 -9.24 -11.42 -6.90
N ALA A 372 -8.30 -10.92 -7.69
CA ALA A 372 -7.90 -11.52 -8.95
C ALA A 372 -6.42 -11.93 -8.94
N ALA A 373 -6.15 -13.20 -9.28
CA ALA A 373 -4.83 -13.70 -9.59
C ALA A 373 -4.76 -13.96 -11.10
N GLN A 374 -3.92 -13.20 -11.81
CA GLN A 374 -3.82 -13.24 -13.26
C GLN A 374 -2.35 -13.25 -13.69
N SER A 375 -1.81 -14.42 -14.01
CA SER A 375 -0.45 -14.55 -14.52
C SER A 375 -0.19 -13.57 -15.66
N SER A 376 0.90 -12.80 -15.58
CA SER A 376 1.38 -11.97 -16.69
C SER A 376 2.69 -12.55 -17.24
N ASN A 377 2.86 -12.58 -18.57
CA ASN A 377 4.11 -13.01 -19.21
C ASN A 377 4.67 -14.36 -18.71
N ARG A 378 3.80 -15.34 -18.44
CA ARG A 378 4.14 -16.67 -17.87
C ARG A 378 4.76 -16.62 -16.46
N LYS A 379 4.69 -15.49 -15.74
CA LYS A 379 5.05 -15.43 -14.32
C LYS A 379 4.04 -16.21 -13.49
N LYS A 380 4.51 -16.92 -12.47
CA LYS A 380 3.63 -17.59 -11.50
C LYS A 380 3.08 -16.56 -10.52
N VAL A 381 1.77 -16.64 -10.25
CA VAL A 381 1.13 -15.97 -9.12
C VAL A 381 0.48 -17.01 -8.23
N GLU A 382 0.80 -16.95 -6.94
CA GLU A 382 0.29 -17.87 -5.94
C GLU A 382 -0.21 -17.07 -4.73
N VAL A 383 -1.52 -17.15 -4.48
CA VAL A 383 -2.17 -16.44 -3.38
C VAL A 383 -2.62 -17.45 -2.34
N THR A 384 -2.30 -17.20 -1.08
CA THR A 384 -2.83 -17.93 0.07
C THR A 384 -3.66 -16.96 0.90
N PHE A 385 -4.95 -17.25 1.03
CA PHE A 385 -5.91 -16.42 1.76
C PHE A 385 -6.58 -17.27 2.85
N LYS A 386 -6.27 -16.96 4.12
CA LYS A 386 -6.65 -17.79 5.27
C LYS A 386 -7.53 -17.03 6.25
N GLN A 387 -8.56 -17.67 6.82
CA GLN A 387 -9.35 -17.13 7.93
C GLN A 387 -9.92 -15.73 7.67
N GLY A 388 -10.21 -15.40 6.41
CA GLY A 388 -10.53 -14.06 5.97
C GLY A 388 -11.91 -13.93 5.34
N LEU A 389 -12.25 -12.69 4.99
CA LEU A 389 -13.50 -12.32 4.31
C LEU A 389 -13.19 -11.66 2.96
N ILE A 390 -13.90 -12.07 1.92
CA ILE A 390 -14.00 -11.32 0.67
C ILE A 390 -15.47 -10.99 0.46
N ASP A 391 -15.82 -9.71 0.44
CA ASP A 391 -17.18 -9.20 0.23
C ASP A 391 -17.19 -8.32 -1.01
N ALA A 392 -17.63 -8.89 -2.13
CA ALA A 392 -17.51 -8.26 -3.44
C ALA A 392 -18.86 -7.89 -4.05
N GLY A 393 -19.04 -6.60 -4.33
CA GLY A 393 -20.17 -6.09 -5.10
C GLY A 393 -19.99 -6.17 -6.63
N GLY A 394 -18.87 -6.75 -7.11
CA GLY A 394 -18.56 -6.92 -8.52
C GLY A 394 -18.92 -8.29 -9.10
N ARG A 395 -18.37 -8.58 -10.30
CA ARG A 395 -18.62 -9.83 -11.04
C ARG A 395 -18.03 -11.07 -10.38
N TYR A 396 -17.03 -10.90 -9.52
CA TYR A 396 -16.38 -12.03 -8.88
C TYR A 396 -15.93 -11.72 -7.47
N GLY A 397 -16.02 -12.71 -6.59
CA GLY A 397 -15.35 -12.70 -5.30
C GLY A 397 -13.86 -12.99 -5.49
N VAL A 398 -13.56 -14.16 -6.08
CA VAL A 398 -12.19 -14.60 -6.39
C VAL A 398 -12.09 -15.05 -7.84
N HIS A 399 -11.04 -14.63 -8.54
CA HIS A 399 -10.78 -15.00 -9.93
C HIS A 399 -9.34 -15.49 -10.10
N ALA A 400 -9.16 -16.76 -10.52
CA ALA A 400 -7.88 -17.30 -10.97
C ALA A 400 -7.88 -17.41 -12.50
N ARG A 401 -7.11 -16.56 -13.16
CA ARG A 401 -7.14 -16.41 -14.62
C ARG A 401 -5.81 -16.80 -15.24
N LEU A 402 -5.86 -17.61 -16.30
CA LEU A 402 -4.71 -18.10 -17.06
C LEU A 402 -3.89 -19.15 -16.28
N ALA A 403 -3.15 -19.96 -17.03
CA ALA A 403 -2.20 -20.92 -16.48
C ALA A 403 -1.15 -20.24 -15.59
N ASN A 404 -0.73 -20.92 -14.52
CA ASN A 404 0.17 -20.42 -13.46
C ASN A 404 -0.44 -19.41 -12.49
N SER A 405 -1.77 -19.22 -12.53
CA SER A 405 -2.51 -18.52 -11.48
C SER A 405 -3.11 -19.52 -10.50
N THR A 406 -2.67 -19.45 -9.25
CA THR A 406 -3.19 -20.30 -8.18
C THR A 406 -3.68 -19.45 -7.02
N VAL A 407 -4.91 -19.71 -6.56
CA VAL A 407 -5.45 -19.11 -5.33
C VAL A 407 -5.86 -20.24 -4.38
N ASN A 408 -5.35 -20.20 -3.16
CA ASN A 408 -5.65 -21.12 -2.07
C ASN A 408 -6.47 -20.39 -1.01
N LEU A 409 -7.70 -20.86 -0.77
CA LEU A 409 -8.59 -20.40 0.27
C LEU A 409 -8.63 -21.44 1.39
N ASP A 410 -8.42 -21.01 2.64
CA ASP A 410 -8.47 -21.89 3.82
C ASP A 410 -9.25 -21.18 4.94
N GLN A 411 -10.37 -21.74 5.38
CA GLN A 411 -11.25 -21.10 6.36
C GLN A 411 -11.71 -19.68 5.95
N ALA A 412 -11.93 -19.47 4.65
CA ALA A 412 -12.35 -18.19 4.10
C ALA A 412 -13.87 -18.11 3.90
N LEU A 413 -14.42 -16.90 4.00
CA LEU A 413 -15.79 -16.60 3.58
C LEU A 413 -15.74 -15.66 2.36
N VAL A 414 -16.39 -16.06 1.27
CA VAL A 414 -16.53 -15.24 0.07
C VAL A 414 -17.99 -14.92 -0.17
N LYS A 415 -18.32 -13.63 -0.28
CA LYS A 415 -19.65 -13.12 -0.58
C LYS A 415 -19.64 -12.38 -1.91
N VAL A 416 -20.65 -12.64 -2.73
CA VAL A 416 -20.91 -11.90 -3.98
C VAL A 416 -22.38 -11.59 -4.07
N SER A 417 -22.70 -10.30 -4.17
CA SER A 417 -24.08 -9.81 -4.10
C SER A 417 -24.49 -8.93 -5.29
N ARG A 418 -23.66 -8.87 -6.35
CA ARG A 418 -23.97 -8.09 -7.56
C ARG A 418 -25.24 -8.61 -8.22
N GLN A 419 -26.12 -7.68 -8.60
CA GLN A 419 -27.33 -8.00 -9.36
C GLN A 419 -26.99 -8.44 -10.78
N GLY A 420 -27.68 -9.48 -11.26
CA GLY A 420 -27.64 -9.93 -12.65
C GLY A 420 -26.99 -11.30 -12.84
N SER A 421 -26.90 -11.72 -14.10
CA SER A 421 -26.22 -12.94 -14.51
C SER A 421 -24.70 -12.74 -14.65
N ASP A 422 -23.96 -13.83 -14.80
CA ASP A 422 -22.50 -13.84 -15.01
C ASP A 422 -21.67 -13.25 -13.86
N ASN A 423 -22.17 -13.45 -12.63
CA ASN A 423 -21.45 -13.16 -11.40
C ASN A 423 -21.07 -14.48 -10.71
N TYR A 424 -19.87 -14.56 -10.13
CA TYR A 424 -19.31 -15.81 -9.61
C TYR A 424 -18.67 -15.61 -8.24
N GLY A 425 -18.99 -16.44 -7.25
CA GLY A 425 -18.23 -16.49 -6.00
C GLY A 425 -16.75 -16.76 -6.28
N LEU A 426 -16.49 -17.90 -6.95
CA LEU A 426 -15.17 -18.28 -7.46
C LEU A 426 -15.19 -18.46 -8.97
N TRP A 427 -14.18 -17.95 -9.66
CA TRP A 427 -14.06 -18.06 -11.11
C TRP A 427 -12.66 -18.54 -11.50
N ALA A 428 -12.56 -19.71 -12.11
CA ALA A 428 -11.32 -20.22 -12.69
C ALA A 428 -11.44 -20.22 -14.22
N LEU A 429 -10.42 -19.72 -14.93
CA LEU A 429 -10.41 -19.66 -16.39
C LEU A 429 -9.04 -19.96 -16.99
N SER A 430 -9.05 -20.60 -18.16
CA SER A 430 -7.90 -20.71 -19.08
C SER A 430 -6.63 -21.27 -18.45
N GLY A 431 -6.74 -22.31 -17.63
CA GLY A 431 -5.60 -22.90 -16.90
C GLY A 431 -5.46 -22.43 -15.44
N GLY A 432 -6.29 -21.51 -14.98
CA GLY A 432 -6.31 -21.06 -13.58
C GLY A 432 -6.69 -22.19 -12.62
N THR A 433 -6.13 -22.16 -11.41
CA THR A 433 -6.42 -23.12 -10.35
C THR A 433 -6.91 -22.42 -9.09
N LEU A 434 -8.03 -22.89 -8.56
CA LEU A 434 -8.59 -22.49 -7.27
C LEU A 434 -8.62 -23.69 -6.34
N ASN A 435 -8.08 -23.55 -5.14
CA ASN A 435 -8.15 -24.55 -4.10
C ASN A 435 -8.92 -23.95 -2.93
N MET A 436 -9.94 -24.66 -2.46
CA MET A 436 -10.82 -24.23 -1.37
C MET A 436 -10.81 -25.31 -0.28
N LYS A 437 -10.52 -24.90 0.95
CA LYS A 437 -10.50 -25.77 2.11
C LYS A 437 -11.27 -25.14 3.27
N ASP A 438 -12.12 -25.94 3.92
CA ASP A 438 -12.85 -25.53 5.12
C ASP A 438 -13.56 -24.17 5.00
N SER A 439 -14.05 -23.81 3.81
CA SER A 439 -14.47 -22.44 3.46
C SER A 439 -15.95 -22.36 3.07
N GLU A 440 -16.47 -21.13 3.00
CA GLU A 440 -17.85 -20.84 2.61
C GLU A 440 -17.96 -19.84 1.46
N ILE A 441 -18.89 -20.09 0.53
CA ILE A 441 -19.31 -19.17 -0.53
C ILE A 441 -20.79 -18.81 -0.34
N GLU A 442 -21.09 -17.51 -0.34
CA GLU A 442 -22.44 -16.95 -0.39
C GLU A 442 -22.60 -16.11 -1.66
N ALA A 443 -23.20 -16.70 -2.70
CA ALA A 443 -23.51 -16.03 -3.96
C ALA A 443 -25.02 -15.75 -4.03
N THR A 444 -25.42 -14.49 -4.07
CA THR A 444 -26.84 -14.09 -4.08
C THR A 444 -27.19 -13.29 -5.34
N ASN A 445 -28.46 -12.95 -5.53
CA ASN A 445 -28.91 -12.00 -6.57
C ASN A 445 -28.61 -12.43 -8.01
N GLY A 446 -28.68 -13.74 -8.27
CA GLY A 446 -28.39 -14.31 -9.59
C GLY A 446 -26.93 -14.71 -9.79
N ALA A 447 -26.05 -14.53 -8.80
CA ALA A 447 -24.68 -15.01 -8.85
C ALA A 447 -24.60 -16.55 -8.67
N SER A 448 -23.72 -17.17 -9.44
CA SER A 448 -23.33 -18.57 -9.30
C SER A 448 -22.27 -18.73 -8.20
N GLY A 449 -22.25 -19.86 -7.52
CA GLY A 449 -21.28 -20.17 -6.47
C GLY A 449 -19.86 -20.23 -7.02
N MET A 450 -19.62 -21.11 -7.99
CA MET A 450 -18.34 -21.18 -8.68
C MET A 450 -18.42 -21.66 -10.12
N LEU A 451 -17.48 -21.18 -10.95
CA LEU A 451 -17.31 -21.58 -12.34
C LEU A 451 -15.87 -21.99 -12.63
N ALA A 452 -15.68 -23.25 -13.05
CA ALA A 452 -14.48 -23.71 -13.75
C ALA A 452 -14.74 -23.65 -15.26
N GLY A 453 -14.06 -22.74 -15.97
CA GLY A 453 -14.08 -22.69 -17.43
C GLY A 453 -12.98 -23.54 -18.08
N THR A 454 -12.90 -23.50 -19.41
CA THR A 454 -11.95 -24.29 -20.22
C THR A 454 -10.53 -24.33 -19.64
N GLY A 455 -10.00 -25.55 -19.47
CA GLY A 455 -8.66 -25.85 -18.97
C GLY A 455 -8.41 -25.51 -17.49
N SER A 456 -9.42 -25.06 -16.75
CA SER A 456 -9.26 -24.63 -15.36
C SER A 456 -9.70 -25.68 -14.35
N VAL A 457 -9.22 -25.52 -13.11
CA VAL A 457 -9.46 -26.48 -12.03
C VAL A 457 -9.95 -25.76 -10.78
N ILE A 458 -10.99 -26.29 -10.15
CA ILE A 458 -11.40 -25.91 -8.81
C ILE A 458 -11.42 -27.15 -7.92
N ASN A 459 -10.63 -27.14 -6.84
CA ASN A 459 -10.54 -28.24 -5.87
C ASN A 459 -11.18 -27.83 -4.55
N LEU A 460 -12.02 -28.69 -3.98
CA LEU A 460 -12.62 -28.53 -2.66
C LEU A 460 -12.14 -29.67 -1.75
N SER A 461 -11.71 -29.34 -0.53
CA SER A 461 -11.27 -30.32 0.47
C SER A 461 -11.72 -29.92 1.89
N GLY A 462 -11.85 -30.86 2.80
CA GLY A 462 -12.31 -30.57 4.17
C GLY A 462 -13.82 -30.33 4.21
N LYS A 463 -14.29 -29.35 4.99
CA LYS A 463 -15.71 -29.02 5.17
C LYS A 463 -16.08 -27.72 4.47
N ASN A 464 -16.71 -27.81 3.29
CA ASN A 464 -17.06 -26.62 2.51
C ASN A 464 -18.56 -26.38 2.43
N GLN A 465 -18.93 -25.12 2.24
CA GLN A 465 -20.31 -24.69 2.02
C GLN A 465 -20.40 -23.78 0.80
N VAL A 466 -21.35 -24.05 -0.08
CA VAL A 466 -21.58 -23.26 -1.31
C VAL A 466 -23.07 -23.00 -1.42
N LYS A 467 -23.46 -21.73 -1.27
CA LYS A 467 -24.83 -21.26 -1.46
C LYS A 467 -24.90 -20.38 -2.70
N SER A 468 -25.85 -20.68 -3.57
CA SER A 468 -26.20 -19.89 -4.74
C SER A 468 -27.69 -19.98 -5.02
N ASP A 469 -28.30 -18.86 -5.42
CA ASP A 469 -29.68 -18.82 -5.93
C ASP A 469 -29.80 -19.37 -7.37
N GLN A 470 -28.67 -19.77 -7.96
CA GLN A 470 -28.55 -20.29 -9.33
C GLN A 470 -27.77 -21.62 -9.31
N ILE A 471 -26.58 -21.64 -9.91
CA ILE A 471 -25.69 -22.79 -10.00
C ILE A 471 -24.64 -22.64 -8.90
N ALA A 472 -24.62 -23.58 -7.96
CA ALA A 472 -23.59 -23.63 -6.94
C ALA A 472 -22.24 -24.07 -7.52
N LEU A 473 -22.21 -25.15 -8.31
CA LEU A 473 -20.99 -25.67 -8.95
C LEU A 473 -21.18 -25.75 -10.46
N TRP A 474 -20.38 -25.03 -11.23
CA TRP A 474 -20.46 -25.03 -12.69
C TRP A 474 -19.12 -25.38 -13.32
N SER A 475 -19.05 -26.50 -14.04
CA SER A 475 -17.90 -26.84 -14.88
C SER A 475 -18.28 -26.74 -16.35
N ARG A 476 -17.55 -25.92 -17.12
CA ARG A 476 -17.88 -25.62 -18.52
C ARG A 476 -16.64 -25.59 -19.41
N GLY A 477 -16.63 -26.42 -20.45
CA GLY A 477 -15.56 -26.42 -21.46
C GLY A 477 -14.58 -27.59 -21.30
N ALA A 478 -13.84 -27.87 -22.38
CA ALA A 478 -12.83 -28.92 -22.40
C ALA A 478 -11.80 -28.73 -21.28
N GLU A 479 -11.42 -29.83 -20.62
CA GLU A 479 -10.49 -29.89 -19.49
C GLU A 479 -10.88 -29.05 -18.26
N ALA A 480 -12.06 -28.40 -18.27
CA ALA A 480 -12.60 -27.74 -17.09
C ALA A 480 -13.03 -28.79 -16.07
N LYS A 481 -12.58 -28.66 -14.83
CA LYS A 481 -12.97 -29.60 -13.76
C LYS A 481 -13.21 -28.95 -12.41
N ILE A 482 -14.21 -29.47 -11.70
CA ILE A 482 -14.43 -29.27 -10.27
C ILE A 482 -14.28 -30.60 -9.55
N GLU A 483 -13.36 -30.68 -8.61
CA GLU A 483 -13.07 -31.88 -7.81
C GLU A 483 -13.36 -31.58 -6.33
N ALA A 484 -14.39 -32.21 -5.77
CA ALA A 484 -14.78 -31.99 -4.37
C ALA A 484 -14.60 -33.24 -3.52
N GLN A 485 -13.98 -33.07 -2.36
CA GLN A 485 -13.72 -34.12 -1.38
C GLN A 485 -14.02 -33.66 0.04
N GLY A 486 -14.45 -34.60 0.90
CA GLY A 486 -14.76 -34.33 2.31
C GLY A 486 -16.25 -34.00 2.53
N ALA A 487 -16.53 -33.13 3.50
CA ALA A 487 -17.88 -32.71 3.84
C ALA A 487 -18.31 -31.50 3.01
N LEU A 488 -19.55 -31.52 2.53
CA LEU A 488 -20.02 -30.52 1.58
C LEU A 488 -21.49 -30.17 1.84
N ILE A 489 -21.78 -28.87 1.91
CA ILE A 489 -23.13 -28.33 1.96
C ILE A 489 -23.35 -27.51 0.68
N ILE A 490 -24.32 -27.91 -0.14
CA ILE A 490 -24.68 -27.21 -1.37
C ILE A 490 -26.13 -26.75 -1.31
N ALA A 491 -26.35 -25.46 -1.61
CA ALA A 491 -27.64 -24.94 -2.03
C ALA A 491 -27.49 -24.29 -3.40
N GLY A 492 -28.19 -24.83 -4.40
CA GLY A 492 -28.05 -24.45 -5.81
C GLY A 492 -27.70 -25.66 -6.68
N ASP A 493 -27.77 -25.49 -8.00
CA ASP A 493 -27.54 -26.59 -8.93
C ASP A 493 -26.05 -26.94 -9.08
N VAL A 494 -25.78 -28.16 -9.51
CA VAL A 494 -24.48 -28.59 -10.02
C VAL A 494 -24.62 -28.87 -11.50
N VAL A 495 -23.81 -28.23 -12.32
CA VAL A 495 -23.87 -28.33 -13.78
C VAL A 495 -22.51 -28.65 -14.35
N ALA A 496 -22.46 -29.69 -15.19
CA ALA A 496 -21.33 -29.98 -16.06
C ALA A 496 -21.80 -29.92 -17.52
N GLU A 497 -21.15 -29.08 -18.32
CA GLU A 497 -21.52 -28.91 -19.73
C GLU A 497 -20.32 -28.64 -20.63
N ASN A 498 -20.48 -28.86 -21.93
CA ASN A 498 -19.46 -28.64 -22.95
C ASN A 498 -18.14 -29.36 -22.62
N GLN A 499 -18.19 -30.66 -22.33
CA GLN A 499 -17.05 -31.49 -21.88
C GLN A 499 -16.47 -31.14 -20.48
N GLY A 500 -17.11 -30.23 -19.74
CA GLY A 500 -16.75 -29.96 -18.35
C GLY A 500 -17.01 -31.16 -17.45
N LYS A 501 -16.26 -31.27 -16.34
CA LYS A 501 -16.39 -32.36 -15.37
C LYS A 501 -16.62 -31.87 -13.95
N VAL A 502 -17.63 -32.41 -13.29
CA VAL A 502 -17.79 -32.28 -11.83
C VAL A 502 -17.65 -33.67 -11.20
N SER A 503 -16.76 -33.81 -10.23
CA SER A 503 -16.54 -35.04 -9.49
C SER A 503 -16.55 -34.78 -7.99
N MET A 504 -17.47 -35.44 -7.30
CA MET A 504 -17.70 -35.27 -5.87
C MET A 504 -17.53 -36.61 -5.18
N THR A 505 -16.51 -36.73 -4.33
CA THR A 505 -16.30 -37.88 -3.43
C THR A 505 -16.44 -37.40 -2.00
N VAL A 506 -17.66 -37.43 -1.48
CA VAL A 506 -18.04 -36.70 -0.27
C VAL A 506 -18.58 -37.62 0.81
N ALA A 507 -18.43 -37.18 2.06
CA ALA A 507 -19.00 -37.82 3.23
C ALA A 507 -19.71 -36.78 4.10
N ASP A 508 -20.81 -37.16 4.77
CA ASP A 508 -21.58 -36.28 5.66
C ASP A 508 -22.02 -34.98 4.95
N ALA A 509 -22.50 -35.14 3.72
CA ALA A 509 -22.85 -34.03 2.83
C ALA A 509 -24.36 -33.79 2.73
N TYR A 510 -24.73 -32.54 2.47
CA TYR A 510 -26.11 -32.14 2.20
C TYR A 510 -26.20 -31.34 0.91
N PHE A 511 -27.08 -31.76 0.01
CA PHE A 511 -27.30 -31.13 -1.29
C PHE A 511 -28.75 -30.72 -1.42
N LYS A 512 -28.98 -29.47 -1.82
CA LYS A 512 -30.30 -28.98 -2.23
C LYS A 512 -30.19 -28.35 -3.61
N GLY A 513 -30.62 -29.07 -4.65
CA GLY A 513 -30.45 -28.64 -6.04
C GLY A 513 -30.63 -29.77 -7.04
N GLY A 514 -30.52 -29.46 -8.33
CA GLY A 514 -30.39 -30.45 -9.39
C GLY A 514 -28.93 -30.78 -9.69
N LEU A 515 -28.66 -32.01 -10.09
CA LEU A 515 -27.39 -32.41 -10.71
C LEU A 515 -27.64 -32.57 -12.21
N LEU A 516 -26.92 -31.83 -13.05
CA LEU A 516 -27.23 -31.70 -14.48
C LEU A 516 -25.99 -31.93 -15.34
N GLN A 517 -26.08 -32.93 -16.20
CA GLN A 517 -25.16 -33.20 -17.30
C GLN A 517 -25.76 -32.71 -18.62
N LYS A 518 -24.98 -31.95 -19.40
CA LYS A 518 -25.35 -31.43 -20.74
C LYS A 518 -24.15 -31.48 -21.68
N ASP A 519 -24.37 -31.52 -22.99
CA ASP A 519 -23.32 -31.29 -24.02
C ASP A 519 -21.98 -31.98 -23.73
N GLU A 520 -21.97 -33.31 -23.58
CA GLU A 520 -20.78 -34.13 -23.25
C GLU A 520 -20.13 -33.86 -21.88
N GLY A 521 -20.71 -32.99 -21.05
CA GLY A 521 -20.29 -32.81 -19.67
C GLY A 521 -20.51 -34.07 -18.84
N THR A 522 -19.80 -34.20 -17.73
CA THR A 522 -19.91 -35.37 -16.84
C THR A 522 -20.06 -34.96 -15.38
N VAL A 523 -20.98 -35.62 -14.68
CA VAL A 523 -21.21 -35.42 -13.25
C VAL A 523 -21.09 -36.77 -12.57
N HIS A 524 -20.16 -36.87 -11.61
CA HIS A 524 -19.92 -38.06 -10.81
C HIS A 524 -20.15 -37.73 -9.33
N LEU A 525 -21.04 -38.46 -8.67
CA LEU A 525 -21.28 -38.36 -7.23
C LEU A 525 -21.03 -39.70 -6.56
N LYS A 526 -20.02 -39.73 -5.68
CA LYS A 526 -19.80 -40.79 -4.69
C LYS A 526 -20.06 -40.22 -3.30
N GLY A 527 -21.15 -40.62 -2.66
CA GLY A 527 -21.62 -40.05 -1.40
C GLY A 527 -21.76 -41.07 -0.28
N GLU A 528 -21.13 -40.79 0.86
CA GLU A 528 -21.27 -41.54 2.10
C GLU A 528 -22.03 -40.72 3.15
N ARG A 529 -23.12 -41.25 3.73
CA ARG A 529 -23.98 -40.49 4.67
C ARG A 529 -24.42 -39.13 4.10
N THR A 530 -24.76 -39.13 2.80
CA THR A 530 -25.14 -37.94 2.05
C THR A 530 -26.66 -37.84 1.95
N ILE A 531 -27.22 -36.65 2.17
CA ILE A 531 -28.62 -36.34 1.87
C ILE A 531 -28.67 -35.43 0.64
N TRP A 532 -29.45 -35.83 -0.36
CA TRP A 532 -29.71 -35.01 -1.54
C TRP A 532 -31.20 -34.74 -1.69
N ASP A 533 -31.58 -33.49 -1.43
CA ASP A 533 -32.89 -32.94 -1.70
C ASP A 533 -32.94 -32.42 -3.15
N MET A 534 -33.44 -33.27 -4.05
CA MET A 534 -33.63 -32.90 -5.44
C MET A 534 -34.69 -31.80 -5.55
N THR A 535 -34.39 -30.75 -6.31
CA THR A 535 -35.33 -29.65 -6.57
C THR A 535 -35.97 -29.73 -7.96
N LYS A 536 -35.42 -30.57 -8.85
CA LYS A 536 -35.89 -30.78 -10.23
C LYS A 536 -35.35 -32.09 -10.79
N SER A 537 -35.83 -32.47 -11.97
CA SER A 537 -35.26 -33.60 -12.72
C SER A 537 -33.76 -33.44 -12.91
N SER A 538 -33.02 -34.52 -12.73
CA SER A 538 -31.54 -34.53 -12.70
C SER A 538 -30.96 -35.61 -13.61
N THR A 539 -29.78 -35.35 -14.14
CA THR A 539 -29.03 -36.21 -15.06
C THR A 539 -27.57 -36.24 -14.64
N LEU A 540 -26.99 -37.44 -14.49
CA LEU A 540 -25.59 -37.59 -14.09
C LEU A 540 -24.98 -38.88 -14.64
N THR A 541 -23.65 -38.90 -14.72
CA THR A 541 -22.88 -40.01 -15.29
C THR A 541 -22.84 -41.17 -14.31
N ASP A 542 -22.33 -40.92 -13.09
CA ASP A 542 -22.17 -41.96 -12.07
C ASP A 542 -22.79 -41.51 -10.74
N LEU A 543 -23.58 -42.40 -10.14
CA LEU A 543 -24.13 -42.26 -8.79
C LEU A 543 -23.74 -43.47 -7.95
N ASP A 544 -22.86 -43.28 -6.98
CA ASP A 544 -22.45 -44.28 -5.99
C ASP A 544 -22.83 -43.78 -4.59
N LEU A 545 -23.74 -44.49 -3.92
CA LEU A 545 -24.31 -44.07 -2.64
C LEU A 545 -24.01 -45.10 -1.56
N ASN A 546 -23.60 -44.67 -0.36
CA ASN A 546 -23.44 -45.55 0.79
C ASN A 546 -24.05 -44.90 2.03
N GLN A 547 -25.09 -45.51 2.61
CA GLN A 547 -25.85 -44.92 3.73
C GLN A 547 -26.39 -43.51 3.41
N SER A 548 -26.70 -43.28 2.13
CA SER A 548 -27.10 -41.98 1.61
C SER A 548 -28.56 -42.01 1.15
N GLN A 549 -29.17 -40.84 1.05
CA GLN A 549 -30.59 -40.66 0.76
C GLN A 549 -30.78 -39.64 -0.36
N VAL A 550 -31.63 -39.96 -1.32
CA VAL A 550 -32.10 -39.06 -2.38
C VAL A 550 -33.60 -38.82 -2.19
N ASN A 551 -33.98 -37.57 -2.01
CA ASN A 551 -35.36 -37.13 -1.85
C ASN A 551 -35.84 -36.48 -3.14
N PHE A 552 -36.81 -37.10 -3.81
CA PHE A 552 -37.41 -36.52 -5.01
C PHE A 552 -38.28 -35.33 -4.64
N PRO A 553 -38.36 -34.29 -5.49
CA PRO A 553 -39.21 -33.14 -5.22
C PRO A 553 -40.68 -33.55 -5.27
N ALA A 554 -41.47 -33.01 -4.34
CA ALA A 554 -42.91 -33.08 -4.42
C ALA A 554 -43.40 -32.27 -5.63
N VAL A 555 -44.22 -32.89 -6.46
CA VAL A 555 -44.88 -32.26 -7.61
C VAL A 555 -46.35 -32.00 -7.26
N THR A 556 -46.80 -30.75 -7.39
CA THR A 556 -48.13 -30.33 -6.95
C THR A 556 -49.18 -30.40 -8.06
N GLN A 557 -48.78 -30.61 -9.31
CA GLN A 557 -49.69 -30.72 -10.45
C GLN A 557 -49.90 -32.17 -10.86
N ALA A 558 -51.16 -32.53 -11.14
CA ALA A 558 -51.52 -33.86 -11.59
C ALA A 558 -50.75 -34.23 -12.87
N LYS A 559 -50.20 -35.46 -12.92
CA LYS A 559 -49.41 -36.02 -14.03
C LYS A 559 -48.04 -35.37 -14.28
N GLN A 560 -47.58 -34.47 -13.42
CA GLN A 560 -46.16 -34.09 -13.40
C GLN A 560 -45.37 -35.10 -12.57
N TYR A 561 -44.10 -35.30 -12.93
CA TYR A 561 -43.15 -36.14 -12.22
C TYR A 561 -41.75 -35.56 -12.39
N ALA A 562 -40.86 -35.84 -11.44
CA ALA A 562 -39.44 -35.56 -11.56
C ALA A 562 -38.69 -36.86 -11.90
N THR A 563 -37.63 -36.75 -12.68
CA THR A 563 -36.81 -37.89 -13.11
C THR A 563 -35.40 -37.80 -12.55
N LEU A 564 -34.80 -38.96 -12.31
CA LEU A 564 -33.38 -39.10 -12.04
C LEU A 564 -32.81 -40.06 -13.06
N GLU A 565 -31.98 -39.57 -13.96
CA GLU A 565 -31.31 -40.37 -14.99
C GLU A 565 -29.83 -40.53 -14.65
N VAL A 566 -29.37 -41.78 -14.63
CA VAL A 566 -28.01 -42.18 -14.24
C VAL A 566 -27.49 -43.21 -15.25
N ALA A 567 -26.27 -43.02 -15.76
CA ALA A 567 -25.65 -44.01 -16.63
C ALA A 567 -25.12 -45.21 -15.83
N THR A 568 -24.48 -44.93 -14.69
CA THR A 568 -24.05 -45.96 -13.74
C THR A 568 -24.64 -45.68 -12.36
N LEU A 569 -25.28 -46.69 -11.77
CA LEU A 569 -25.77 -46.67 -10.40
C LEU A 569 -25.07 -47.77 -9.58
N ALA A 570 -24.51 -47.41 -8.43
CA ALA A 570 -23.80 -48.33 -7.54
C ALA A 570 -24.07 -48.03 -6.05
N GLY A 571 -23.65 -48.96 -5.20
CA GLY A 571 -23.72 -48.83 -3.74
C GLY A 571 -25.07 -49.24 -3.11
N ALA A 572 -25.35 -48.70 -1.93
CA ALA A 572 -26.55 -48.89 -1.13
C ALA A 572 -27.09 -47.54 -0.60
N GLY A 573 -28.08 -46.99 -1.31
CA GLY A 573 -28.77 -45.74 -0.95
C GLY A 573 -30.30 -45.89 -0.89
N LEU A 574 -30.95 -44.95 -0.22
CA LEU A 574 -32.40 -44.83 -0.13
C LEU A 574 -32.92 -43.79 -1.14
N PHE A 575 -33.96 -44.14 -1.90
CA PHE A 575 -34.64 -43.23 -2.82
C PHE A 575 -36.08 -43.00 -2.36
N ASN A 576 -36.38 -41.79 -1.90
CA ASN A 576 -37.73 -41.41 -1.49
C ASN A 576 -38.45 -40.79 -2.69
N MET A 577 -39.29 -41.61 -3.33
CA MET A 577 -40.00 -41.27 -4.56
C MET A 577 -41.47 -40.96 -4.25
N HIS A 578 -42.05 -40.03 -5.02
CA HIS A 578 -43.48 -39.73 -4.96
C HIS A 578 -44.26 -40.57 -5.98
N THR A 579 -45.39 -41.13 -5.55
CA THR A 579 -46.31 -41.85 -6.43
C THR A 579 -47.55 -41.01 -6.70
N GLY A 580 -48.00 -40.96 -7.96
CA GLY A 580 -49.26 -40.30 -8.35
C GLY A 580 -50.52 -41.14 -8.07
N ILE A 581 -50.43 -42.16 -7.20
CA ILE A 581 -51.58 -42.97 -6.78
C ILE A 581 -52.32 -42.15 -5.73
N VAL A 582 -53.50 -41.64 -6.10
CA VAL A 582 -54.43 -40.92 -5.21
C VAL A 582 -55.28 -41.92 -4.46
#